data_AF-A0A9E3Q3C5-F1
#
_entry.id   AF-A0A9E3Q3C5-F1
#
_cell.length_a   1.000
_cell.length_b   1.000
_cell.length_c   1.000
_cell.angle_alpha   90.00
_cell.angle_beta   90.00
_cell.angle_gamma   90.00
#
_symmetry.space_group_name_H-M   'P 1'
#
loop_
_entity.id
_entity.type
_entity.pdbx_description
1 polymer ?
#
loop_
_entity_poly.entity_id
_entity_poly.type
_entity_poly.pdbx_seq_one_letter_code
_entity_poly.pdbx_strand_id
1 'polypeptide(L)' 'MRDTLTISLPAELRQQVARACKRRKLTQSEFIRRAVQEMLWEEAIEASRRKLAPMARAQGLYTDEDVFRVIS' A
#
# COMPACT_ATOMS: atom_id res chain seq x y z
N MET A 1 5.07 11.71 16.96
CA MET A 1 5.96 12.81 16.53
C MET A 1 5.81 13.00 15.03
N ARG A 2 5.94 14.23 14.51
CA ARG A 2 5.97 14.50 13.08
C ARG A 2 7.40 14.83 12.69
N ASP A 3 7.87 14.21 11.60
CA ASP A 3 9.17 14.48 11.01
C ASP A 3 8.99 15.00 9.57
N THR A 4 9.96 15.76 9.09
CA THR A 4 9.92 16.40 7.77
C THR A 4 10.91 15.74 6.83
N LEU A 5 10.41 15.17 5.74
CA LEU A 5 11.22 14.61 4.67
C LEU A 5 11.22 15.58 3.47
N THR A 6 12.39 16.11 3.11
CA THR A 6 12.57 16.92 1.90
C THR A 6 13.01 16.02 0.74
N ILE A 7 12.30 16.07 -0.38
CA ILE A 7 12.57 15.27 -1.57
C ILE A 7 12.68 16.16 -2.80
N SER A 8 13.56 15.80 -3.73
CA SER A 8 13.60 16.39 -5.06
C SER A 8 12.56 15.72 -5.95
N LEU A 9 11.79 16.51 -6.69
CA LEU A 9 10.79 16.02 -7.65
C LEU A 9 10.96 16.74 -8.98
N PRO A 10 10.85 16.03 -10.12
CA PRO A 10 10.72 16.67 -11.42
C PRO A 10 9.57 17.69 -11.41
N ALA A 11 9.76 18.82 -12.10
CA ALA A 11 8.78 19.91 -12.13
C ALA A 11 7.40 19.43 -12.61
N GLU A 12 7.38 18.56 -13.62
CA GLU A 12 6.16 17.96 -14.16
C GLU A 12 5.42 17.12 -13.10
N LEU A 13 6.15 16.29 -12.35
CA LEU A 13 5.58 15.47 -11.30
C LEU A 13 4.97 16.33 -10.18
N ARG A 14 5.65 17.42 -9.80
CA ARG A 14 5.11 18.38 -8.83
C ARG A 14 3.78 18.98 -9.31
N GLN A 15 3.67 19.30 -10.60
CA GLN A 15 2.41 19.80 -11.17
C GLN A 15 1.31 18.74 -11.16
N GLN A 16 1.64 17.48 -11.48
CA GLN A 16 0.68 16.38 -11.43
C GLN A 16 0.14 16.17 -10.01
N VAL A 17 1.02 16.19 -8.99
CA VAL A 17 0.65 16.13 -7.57
C VAL A 17 -0.30 17.28 -7.22
N ALA A 18 0.03 18.52 -7.57
CA ALA A 18 -0.82 19.67 -7.29
C ALA A 18 -2.22 19.54 -7.91
N ARG A 19 -2.32 19.05 -9.16
CA ARG A 19 -3.59 18.78 -9.83
C ARG A 19 -4.38 17.69 -9.11
N ALA A 20 -3.72 16.61 -8.69
CA ALA A 20 -4.35 15.51 -7.95
C ALA A 20 -4.89 15.97 -6.58
N CYS A 21 -4.09 16.74 -5.83
CA CYS A 21 -4.49 17.38 -4.58
C CYS A 21 -5.76 18.23 -4.76
N LYS A 22 -5.81 19.09 -5.79
CA LYS A 22 -6.98 19.94 -6.07
C LYS A 22 -8.24 19.11 -6.35
N ARG A 23 -8.13 18.05 -7.17
CA ARG A 23 -9.28 17.17 -7.47
C ARG A 23 -9.81 16.46 -6.23
N ARG A 24 -8.91 16.05 -5.33
CA ARG A 24 -9.25 15.27 -4.12
C ARG A 24 -9.51 16.13 -2.88
N LYS A 25 -9.38 17.46 -2.98
CA LYS A 25 -9.44 18.41 -1.86
C LYS A 25 -8.50 18.06 -0.71
N LEU A 26 -7.28 17.62 -1.04
CA LEU A 26 -6.24 17.24 -0.07
C LEU A 26 -5.09 18.26 -0.10
N THR A 27 -4.38 18.39 1.02
CA THR A 27 -3.09 19.08 1.03
C THR A 27 -2.02 18.24 0.34
N GLN A 28 -0.91 18.86 -0.09
CA GLN A 28 0.22 18.13 -0.68
C GLN A 28 0.81 17.11 0.30
N SER A 29 1.00 17.52 1.56
CA SER A 29 1.56 16.64 2.60
C SER A 29 0.64 15.46 2.90
N GLU A 30 -0.68 15.65 2.89
CA GLU A 30 -1.63 14.56 3.08
C GLU A 30 -1.64 13.59 1.90
N PHE A 31 -1.66 14.13 0.67
CA PHE A 31 -1.61 13.32 -0.54
C PHE A 31 -0.34 12.46 -0.62
N ILE A 32 0.82 13.07 -0.40
CA ILE A 32 2.11 12.35 -0.44
C ILE A 32 2.20 11.33 0.69
N ARG A 33 1.77 11.68 1.91
CA ARG A 33 1.77 10.73 3.03
C ARG A 33 0.93 9.50 2.71
N ARG A 34 -0.29 9.68 2.17
CA ARG A 34 -1.17 8.56 1.79
C ARG A 34 -0.53 7.73 0.69
N ALA A 35 -0.01 8.35 -0.37
CA ALA A 35 0.64 7.63 -1.46
C ALA A 35 1.82 6.78 -0.98
N VAL A 36 2.67 7.32 -0.08
CA VAL A 36 3.79 6.56 0.49
C VAL A 36 3.28 5.42 1.38
N GLN A 37 2.25 5.66 2.19
CA GLN A 37 1.66 4.62 3.04
C GLN A 37 1.05 3.48 2.21
N GLU A 38 0.31 3.81 1.15
CA GLU A 38 -0.29 2.84 0.22
C GLU A 38 0.80 1.98 -0.44
N MET A 39 1.87 2.61 -0.94
CA MET A 39 3.00 1.90 -1.54
C MET A 39 3.67 0.92 -0.56
N LEU A 40 3.99 1.39 0.65
CA LEU A 40 4.60 0.54 1.68
C LEU A 40 3.68 -0.60 2.11
N TRP A 41 2.37 -0.37 2.12
CA TRP A 41 1.38 -1.39 2.45
C TRP A 41 1.29 -2.47 1.38
N GLU A 42 1.29 -2.10 0.10
CA GLU A 42 1.34 -3.04 -1.02
C GLU A 42 2.59 -3.94 -0.95
N GLU A 43 3.76 -3.34 -0.71
CA GLU A 43 5.01 -4.10 -0.53
C GLU A 43 4.94 -5.06 0.67
N ALA A 44 4.37 -4.61 1.80
CA ALA A 44 4.22 -5.42 2.99
C ALA A 44 3.25 -6.60 2.79
N ILE A 45 2.14 -6.40 2.07
CA ILE A 45 1.20 -7.46 1.71
C ILE A 45 1.90 -8.50 0.84
N GLU A 46 2.57 -8.07 -0.22
CA GLU A 46 3.26 -9.00 -1.14
C GLU A 46 4.37 -9.78 -0.43
N ALA A 47 5.13 -9.13 0.45
CA ALA A 47 6.12 -9.81 1.28
C ALA A 47 5.49 -10.85 2.22
N SER A 48 4.33 -10.52 2.81
CA SER A 48 3.58 -11.43 3.69
C SER A 48 3.04 -12.63 2.90
N ARG A 49 2.46 -12.40 1.72
CA ARG A 49 1.93 -13.43 0.83
C ARG A 49 3.02 -14.42 0.42
N ARG A 50 4.23 -13.94 0.06
CA ARG A 50 5.37 -14.81 -0.29
C ARG A 50 5.76 -15.75 0.84
N LYS A 51 5.62 -15.33 2.09
CA LYS A 51 5.94 -16.15 3.27
C LYS A 51 4.80 -17.11 3.64
N LEU A 52 3.57 -16.61 3.65
CA LEU A 52 2.41 -17.35 4.17
C LEU A 52 1.80 -18.30 3.15
N ALA A 53 1.81 -17.98 1.85
CA ALA A 53 1.18 -18.83 0.84
C ALA A 53 1.79 -20.25 0.76
N PRO A 54 3.12 -20.45 0.82
CA PRO A 54 3.69 -21.80 0.88
C PRO A 54 3.26 -22.59 2.13
N MET A 55 3.15 -21.92 3.27
CA MET A 55 2.73 -22.55 4.53
C MET A 55 1.26 -22.99 4.46
N ALA A 56 0.39 -22.13 3.92
CA ALA A 56 -1.02 -22.46 3.69
C ALA A 56 -1.18 -23.65 2.72
N ARG A 57 -0.44 -23.65 1.62
CA ARG A 57 -0.45 -24.76 0.64
C ARG A 57 0.02 -26.09 1.23
N ALA A 58 1.04 -26.06 2.09
CA ALA A 58 1.49 -27.26 2.81
C ALA A 58 0.40 -27.84 3.73
N GLN A 59 -0.56 -27.02 4.16
CA GLN A 59 -1.73 -27.43 4.94
C GLN A 59 -2.96 -27.75 4.06
N GLY A 60 -2.81 -27.74 2.73
CA GLY A 60 -3.90 -28.02 1.81
C GLY A 60 -4.84 -26.84 1.54
N LEU A 61 -4.48 -25.61 1.97
CA LEU A 61 -5.30 -24.41 1.79
C LEU A 61 -4.86 -23.64 0.54
N TYR A 62 -5.74 -23.57 -0.46
CA TYR A 62 -5.46 -22.92 -1.74
C TYR A 62 -6.45 -21.80 -2.08
N THR A 63 -7.70 -21.94 -1.64
CA THR A 63 -8.76 -20.95 -1.88
C THR A 63 -9.35 -20.43 -0.59
N ASP A 64 -10.12 -19.35 -0.69
CA ASP A 64 -10.85 -18.79 0.43
C ASP A 64 -11.87 -19.81 0.98
N GLU A 65 -12.51 -20.63 0.12
CA GLU A 65 -13.38 -21.73 0.56
C GLU A 65 -12.67 -22.80 1.40
N ASP A 66 -11.37 -23.05 1.15
CA ASP A 66 -10.60 -23.97 1.99
C ASP A 66 -10.39 -23.36 3.39
N VAL A 67 -10.13 -22.05 3.45
CA VAL A 67 -10.00 -21.32 4.72
C VAL A 67 -11.32 -21.33 5.48
N PHE A 68 -12.44 -21.00 4.82
CA PHE A 68 -13.76 -20.98 5.44
C PHE A 68 -14.14 -22.33 6.05
N ARG A 69 -13.82 -23.44 5.37
CA ARG A 69 -14.06 -24.81 5.87
C ARG A 69 -13.29 -25.16 7.14
N VAL A 70 -12.18 -24.48 7.43
CA VAL A 70 -11.37 -24.72 8.65
C VAL A 70 -11.83 -23.86 9.82
N ILE A 71 -12.37 -22.67 9.56
CA ILE A 71 -12.68 -21.68 10.61
C ILE A 71 -14.17 -21.54 10.93
N SER A 72 -15.06 -22.16 10.14
CA SER A 72 -16.53 -22.14 10.30
C SER A 72 -17.03 -23.51 10.73
#